data_AF-A0A9W8B431-F1
#
_entry.id   AF-A0A9W8B431-F1
#
_cell.length_a   1.000
_cell.length_b   1.000
_cell.length_c   1.000
_cell.angle_alpha   90.00
_cell.angle_beta   90.00
_cell.angle_gamma   90.00
#
_symmetry.space_group_name_H-M   'P 1'
#
loop_
_entity.id
_entity.type
_entity.pdbx_description
1 polymer ?
#
loop_
_entity_poly.entity_id
_entity_poly.type
_entity_poly.pdbx_seq_one_letter_code
_entity_poly.pdbx_strand_id
1 'polypeptide(L)'
;QSEVVQTAWAVLGLLAADFPDRLVIERGIKLIMSRQQPNGEWLQESIEGVFSRNCMIAYPNFKFIFTVWALGKFAKVYGNPQL
;
A
#
# COMPACT_ATOMS: atom_id res chain seq x y z
N GLN A 1 9.19 -12.24 1.91
CA GLN A 1 8.96 -11.36 0.74
C GLN A 1 7.70 -10.52 1.02
N SER A 2 7.66 -9.26 0.59
CA SER A 2 6.50 -8.37 0.76
C SER A 2 6.13 -7.71 -0.55
N GLU A 3 4.84 -7.42 -0.72
CA GLU A 3 4.26 -6.86 -1.94
C GLU A 3 3.58 -5.51 -1.62
N VAL A 4 3.77 -4.49 -2.45
CA VAL A 4 3.43 -3.09 -2.20
C VAL A 4 1.92 -2.86 -2.20
N VAL A 5 1.18 -3.56 -3.08
CA VAL A 5 -0.29 -3.48 -3.14
C VAL A 5 -0.90 -4.08 -1.87
N GLN A 6 -0.43 -5.26 -1.46
CA GLN A 6 -0.90 -5.95 -0.26
C GLN A 6 -0.49 -5.19 1.00
N THR A 7 0.70 -4.58 1.02
CA THR A 7 1.12 -3.68 2.10
C THR A 7 0.19 -2.47 2.21
N ALA A 8 -0.18 -1.87 1.07
CA ALA A 8 -1.13 -0.77 1.04
C ALA A 8 -2.52 -1.18 1.55
N TRP A 9 -3.02 -2.37 1.19
CA TRP A 9 -4.27 -2.90 1.73
C TRP A 9 -4.23 -3.07 3.25
N ALA A 10 -3.15 -3.65 3.78
CA ALA A 10 -2.96 -3.83 5.22
C ALA A 10 -2.96 -2.49 5.95
N VAL A 11 -2.20 -1.51 5.44
CA VAL A 11 -2.16 -0.14 5.98
C VAL A 11 -3.55 0.51 5.96
N LEU A 12 -4.26 0.43 4.84
CA LEU A 12 -5.61 1.01 4.71
C LEU A 12 -6.60 0.39 5.70
N GLY A 13 -6.49 -0.92 5.95
CA GLY A 13 -7.28 -1.66 6.94
C GLY A 13 -6.96 -1.24 8.37
N LEU A 14 -5.68 -1.15 8.75
CA LEU A 14 -5.26 -0.69 10.07
C LEU A 14 -5.72 0.75 10.34
N LEU A 15 -5.58 1.64 9.35
CA LEU A 15 -6.08 3.01 9.40
C LEU A 15 -7.62 3.09 9.43
N ALA A 16 -8.33 2.09 8.90
CA ALA A 16 -9.79 2.06 8.95
C ALA A 16 -10.32 1.58 10.31
N ALA A 17 -9.54 0.78 11.03
CA ALA A 17 -9.89 0.21 12.31
C ALA A 17 -9.35 1.02 13.51
N ASP A 18 -8.83 2.23 13.27
CA ASP A 18 -8.16 3.07 14.28
C ASP A 18 -7.14 2.28 15.13
N PHE A 19 -6.35 1.43 14.47
CA PHE A 19 -5.40 0.56 15.15
C PHE A 19 -4.41 1.37 16.00
N PRO A 20 -4.20 1.03 17.29
CA PRO A 20 -3.56 1.93 18.24
C PRO A 20 -2.04 2.08 18.02
N ASP A 21 -1.37 1.07 17.46
CA ASP A 21 0.07 1.13 17.25
C ASP A 21 0.40 1.77 15.89
N ARG A 22 0.69 3.07 15.97
CA ARG A 22 1.11 3.89 14.83
C ARG A 22 2.43 3.43 14.20
N LEU A 23 3.38 2.88 14.96
CA LEU A 23 4.70 2.52 14.42
C LEU A 23 4.60 1.40 13.39
N VAL A 24 3.65 0.48 13.56
CA VAL A 24 3.39 -0.59 12.59
C VAL A 24 2.89 -0.01 11.26
N ILE A 25 2.00 0.98 11.33
CA ILE A 25 1.46 1.67 10.15
C ILE A 25 2.57 2.47 9.45
N GLU A 26 3.38 3.21 10.20
CA GLU A 26 4.51 3.98 9.67
C GLU A 26 5.53 3.11 8.94
N ARG A 27 5.83 1.90 9.46
CA ARG A 27 6.71 0.95 8.77
C ARG A 27 6.15 0.53 7.41
N GLY A 28 4.85 0.29 7.33
CA GLY A 28 4.16 0.00 6.06
C GLY A 28 4.26 1.17 5.08
N ILE A 29 4.04 2.39 5.56
CA ILE A 29 4.16 3.60 4.76
C ILE A 29 5.59 3.82 4.26
N LYS A 30 6.60 3.67 5.13
CA LYS A 30 8.03 3.77 4.73
C LYS A 30 8.38 2.74 3.67
N LEU A 31 7.85 1.52 3.77
CA LEU A 31 8.05 0.50 2.74
C LEU A 31 7.45 0.95 1.40
N ILE A 32 6.20 1.43 1.38
CA ILE A 32 5.55 1.95 0.17
C ILE A 32 6.38 3.10 -0.43
N MET A 33 6.78 4.09 0.38
CA MET A 33 7.59 5.22 -0.09
C MET A 33 8.94 4.77 -0.66
N SER A 34 9.62 3.84 0.02
CA SER A 34 10.95 3.36 -0.39
C SER A 34 10.95 2.64 -1.75
N ARG A 35 9.79 2.15 -2.22
CA ARG A 35 9.64 1.46 -3.51
C ARG A 35 9.13 2.36 -4.64
N GLN A 36 8.78 3.61 -4.34
CA GLN A 36 8.37 4.56 -5.38
C GLN A 36 9.58 4.89 -6.26
N GLN A 37 9.41 4.75 -7.57
CA GLN A 37 10.42 5.07 -8.57
C GLN A 37 10.52 6.59 -8.77
N PRO A 38 11.63 7.10 -9.34
CA PRO A 38 11.80 8.54 -9.59
C PRO A 38 10.72 9.16 -10.48
N ASN A 39 10.08 8.38 -11.35
CA ASN A 39 8.97 8.82 -12.20
C ASN A 39 7.61 8.82 -11.45
N GLY A 40 7.58 8.47 -10.16
CA GLY A 40 6.40 8.40 -9.33
C GLY A 40 5.66 7.06 -9.36
N GLU A 41 6.10 6.09 -10.16
CA GLU A 41 5.47 4.77 -10.24
C GLU A 41 5.90 3.81 -9.13
N TRP A 42 5.17 2.71 -9.01
CA TRP A 42 5.66 1.49 -8.35
C TRP A 42 5.86 0.40 -9.39
N LEU A 43 6.85 -0.46 -9.21
CA LEU A 43 7.07 -1.59 -10.11
C LEU A 43 5.93 -2.62 -9.94
N GLN A 44 5.61 -3.33 -11.03
CA GLN A 44 4.67 -4.44 -10.94
C GLN A 44 5.36 -5.59 -10.20
N GLU A 45 4.69 -6.10 -9.17
CA GLU A 45 5.14 -7.26 -8.39
C GLU A 45 4.19 -8.44 -8.67
N SER A 46 4.03 -9.38 -7.73
CA SER A 46 3.24 -10.60 -7.94
C SER A 46 1.78 -10.29 -8.27
N ILE A 47 1.16 -11.15 -9.10
CA ILE A 47 -0.24 -10.98 -9.51
C ILE A 47 -1.16 -10.99 -8.28
N GLU A 48 -1.98 -9.95 -8.15
CA GLU A 48 -2.79 -9.67 -6.95
C GLU A 48 -4.19 -10.30 -7.04
N GLY A 49 -4.74 -10.40 -8.24
CA GLY A 49 -6.10 -10.84 -8.49
C GLY A 49 -6.24 -12.34 -8.61
N VAL A 50 -7.36 -12.88 -8.11
CA VAL A 50 -7.74 -14.28 -8.27
C VAL A 50 -9.23 -14.40 -8.62
N PHE A 51 -9.54 -15.25 -9.60
CA PHE A 51 -10.89 -15.65 -9.99
C PHE A 51 -11.04 -17.16 -9.87
N SER A 52 -12.16 -17.60 -9.30
CA SER A 52 -12.50 -19.03 -9.12
C SER A 52 -11.42 -19.87 -8.40
N ARG A 53 -10.56 -19.23 -7.59
CA ARG A 53 -9.45 -19.84 -6.83
C ARG A 53 -8.34 -20.49 -7.67
N ASN A 54 -8.40 -20.43 -8.99
CA ASN A 54 -7.46 -21.10 -9.89
C ASN A 54 -6.97 -20.24 -11.07
N CYS A 55 -7.58 -19.08 -11.31
CA CYS A 55 -7.22 -18.18 -12.39
C CYS A 55 -6.67 -16.88 -11.81
N MET A 56 -5.39 -16.59 -12.05
CA MET A 56 -4.75 -15.35 -11.61
C MET A 56 -5.04 -14.22 -12.61
N ILE A 57 -5.35 -13.03 -12.11
CA ILE A 57 -5.70 -11.86 -12.92
C ILE A 57 -4.83 -10.67 -12.52
N ALA A 58 -4.11 -10.10 -13.47
CA ALA A 58 -3.31 -8.90 -13.25
C ALA A 58 -4.18 -7.64 -13.23
N TYR A 59 -3.95 -6.77 -12.24
CA TYR A 59 -4.57 -5.45 -12.17
C TYR A 59 -3.48 -4.36 -12.22
N PRO A 60 -3.03 -3.94 -13.43
CA PRO A 60 -1.86 -3.07 -13.59
C PRO A 60 -1.94 -1.73 -12.84
N ASN A 61 -3.15 -1.24 -12.59
CA ASN A 61 -3.38 0.03 -11.92
C ASN A 61 -3.39 -0.07 -10.38
N PHE A 62 -3.42 -1.27 -9.80
CA PHE A 62 -3.45 -1.44 -8.35
C PHE A 62 -2.20 -0.89 -7.67
N LYS A 63 -1.04 -1.03 -8.31
CA LYS A 63 0.24 -0.49 -7.86
C LYS A 63 0.25 1.05 -7.74
N PHE A 64 -0.66 1.75 -8.40
CA PHE A 64 -0.84 3.20 -8.28
C PHE A 64 -2.00 3.54 -7.34
N ILE A 65 -3.17 2.91 -7.55
CA ILE A 65 -4.40 3.26 -6.84
C ILE A 65 -4.21 3.05 -5.34
N PHE A 66 -3.73 1.87 -4.92
CA PHE A 66 -3.67 1.53 -3.51
C PHE A 66 -2.53 2.21 -2.78
N THR A 67 -1.37 2.38 -3.42
CA THR A 67 -0.21 3.06 -2.83
C THR A 67 -0.52 4.54 -2.60
N VAL A 68 -1.04 5.25 -3.61
CA VAL A 68 -1.45 6.65 -3.48
C VAL A 68 -2.55 6.80 -2.45
N TRP A 69 -3.53 5.89 -2.42
CA TRP A 69 -4.60 5.94 -1.43
C TRP A 69 -4.09 5.73 -0.01
N ALA A 70 -3.21 4.75 0.21
CA ALA A 70 -2.61 4.49 1.52
C ALA A 70 -1.80 5.69 2.02
N LEU A 71 -0.93 6.27 1.17
CA LEU A 71 -0.14 7.46 1.49
C LEU A 71 -1.04 8.66 1.82
N GLY A 72 -2.05 8.93 0.98
CA GLY A 72 -2.97 10.04 1.18
C GLY A 72 -3.84 9.88 2.44
N LYS A 73 -4.33 8.66 2.72
CA LYS A 73 -5.12 8.38 3.93
C LYS A 73 -4.26 8.53 5.18
N PHE A 74 -3.03 8.02 5.19
CA PHE A 74 -2.10 8.20 6.29
C PHE A 74 -1.79 9.68 6.54
N ALA A 75 -1.49 10.44 5.49
CA ALA A 75 -1.24 11.88 5.59
C ALA A 75 -2.44 12.64 6.17
N LYS A 76 -3.67 12.26 5.79
CA LYS A 76 -4.91 12.84 6.33
C LYS A 76 -5.10 12.53 7.81
N VAL A 77 -4.79 11.31 8.27
CA VAL A 77 -4.98 10.88 9.66
C VAL A 77 -3.92 11.47 10.59
N TYR A 78 -2.66 11.57 10.16
CA TYR A 78 -1.53 11.95 11.03
C TYR A 78 -0.84 13.27 10.66
N GLY A 79 -1.34 14.02 9.68
CA GLY A 79 -0.84 15.36 9.35
C GLY A 79 0.46 15.38 8.53
N ASN A 80 0.70 14.36 7.69
CA ASN A 80 1.88 14.21 6.83
C ASN A 80 3.24 14.37 7.59
N PRO A 81 3.52 13.52 8.58
CA PRO A 81 4.78 13.54 9.30
C PRO A 81 5.95 13.20 8.35
N GLN A 82 7.12 13.77 8.62
CA GLN A 82 8.36 13.39 7.94
C GLN A 82 8.77 12.00 8.42
N LEU A 83 8.65 11.01 7.54
CA LEU A 83 8.95 9.59 7.80
C LEU A 83 10.30 9.17 7.23
#